data_AF-A0A939ZDK4-F1
#
_entry.id   AF-A0A939ZDK4-F1
#
_cell.length_a   1.000
_cell.length_b   1.000
_cell.length_c   1.000
_cell.angle_alpha   90.00
_cell.angle_beta   90.00
_cell.angle_gamma   90.00
#
_symmetry.space_group_name_H-M   'P 1'
#
loop_
_entity.id
_entity.type
_entity.pdbx_description
1 polymer ?
#
loop_
_entity_poly.entity_id
_entity_poly.type
_entity_poly.pdbx_seq_one_letter_code
_entity_poly.pdbx_strand_id
1 'polypeptide(L)'
;MDKKIIFHIPHDGHEFPAELMESVSVPEDEFLMYHRKMSDTRAGGFAPRDVGGETFAFPVSRLLCDVERFIDGSETMGDTAWAFAMSAFMTEQR
;
A
#
# COMPACT_ATOMS: atom_id res chain seq x y z
N MET A 1 16.72 27.41 -11.11
CA MET A 1 15.89 26.24 -11.46
C MET A 1 14.58 26.40 -10.72
N ASP A 2 13.47 26.47 -11.44
CA ASP A 2 12.15 26.42 -10.81
C ASP A 2 11.97 25.06 -10.14
N LYS A 3 11.56 25.05 -8.88
CA LYS A 3 11.33 23.80 -8.15
C LYS A 3 10.03 23.18 -8.66
N LYS A 4 10.15 22.01 -9.29
CA LYS A 4 8.99 21.20 -9.67
C LYS A 4 8.45 20.48 -8.44
N ILE A 5 7.16 20.60 -8.18
CA ILE A 5 6.47 19.85 -7.12
C ILE A 5 5.96 18.54 -7.72
N ILE A 6 6.23 17.42 -7.06
CA ILE A 6 5.73 16.09 -7.43
C ILE A 6 4.93 15.55 -6.24
N PHE A 7 3.68 15.21 -6.48
CA PHE A 7 2.82 14.48 -5.54
C PHE A 7 2.92 13.00 -5.84
N HIS A 8 3.45 12.24 -4.89
CA HIS A 8 3.60 10.79 -4.99
C HIS A 8 2.47 10.10 -4.22
N ILE A 9 1.75 9.18 -4.86
CA ILE A 9 0.57 8.51 -4.30
C ILE A 9 0.74 6.99 -4.48
N PRO A 10 1.42 6.33 -3.52
CA PRO A 10 1.86 4.95 -3.68
C PRO A 10 0.77 3.91 -3.38
N HIS A 11 -0.23 4.25 -2.56
CA HIS A 11 -1.14 3.25 -1.94
C HIS A 11 -2.64 3.47 -2.20
N ASP A 12 -3.01 4.35 -3.14
CA ASP A 12 -4.41 4.53 -3.59
C ASP A 12 -4.82 3.50 -4.67
N GLY A 13 -3.86 2.71 -5.15
CA GLY A 13 -4.06 1.65 -6.13
C GLY A 13 -4.80 0.42 -5.58
N HIS A 14 -5.59 -0.20 -6.43
CA HIS A 14 -6.40 -1.38 -6.11
C HIS A 14 -6.25 -2.52 -7.13
N GLU A 15 -5.41 -2.36 -8.15
CA GLU A 15 -5.19 -3.42 -9.13
C GLU A 15 -4.43 -4.58 -8.49
N PHE A 16 -5.03 -5.77 -8.57
CA PHE A 16 -4.41 -7.03 -8.19
C PHE A 16 -4.75 -8.06 -9.28
N PRO A 17 -3.73 -8.63 -9.97
CA PRO A 17 -3.98 -9.57 -11.06
C PRO A 17 -4.77 -10.79 -10.60
N ALA A 18 -5.83 -11.14 -11.33
CA ALA A 18 -6.72 -12.24 -10.97
C ALA A 18 -5.98 -13.59 -10.98
N GLU A 19 -5.03 -13.77 -11.88
CA GLU A 19 -4.17 -14.95 -11.97
C GLU A 19 -3.30 -15.16 -10.72
N LEU A 20 -3.02 -14.10 -9.96
CA LEU A 20 -2.26 -14.18 -8.71
C LEU A 20 -3.15 -14.45 -7.49
N MET A 21 -4.47 -14.27 -7.61
CA MET A 21 -5.40 -14.55 -6.52
C MET A 21 -5.38 -16.01 -6.10
N GLU A 22 -5.15 -16.95 -7.04
CA GLU A 22 -5.00 -18.38 -6.74
C GLU A 22 -3.77 -18.69 -5.87
N SER A 23 -2.78 -17.79 -5.84
CA SER A 23 -1.56 -17.93 -5.03
C SER A 23 -1.68 -17.29 -3.64
N VAL A 24 -2.77 -16.58 -3.36
CA VAL A 24 -3.01 -15.96 -2.06
C VAL A 24 -3.33 -17.05 -1.02
N SER A 25 -2.58 -17.07 0.08
CA SER A 25 -2.67 -18.12 1.09
C SER A 25 -3.77 -17.92 2.14
N VAL A 26 -4.50 -16.80 2.08
CA VAL A 26 -5.60 -16.47 2.98
C VAL A 26 -6.94 -16.53 2.25
N PRO A 27 -8.06 -16.76 2.95
CA PRO A 27 -9.39 -16.63 2.38
C PRO A 27 -9.61 -15.30 1.65
N GLU A 28 -10.44 -15.31 0.61
CA GLU A 28 -10.68 -14.13 -0.23
C GLU A 28 -11.26 -12.95 0.57
N ASP A 29 -12.14 -13.21 1.52
CA ASP A 29 -12.73 -12.19 2.39
C ASP A 29 -11.69 -11.53 3.30
N GLU A 30 -10.75 -12.32 3.82
CA GLU A 30 -9.62 -11.82 4.61
C GLU A 30 -8.67 -10.99 3.73
N PHE A 31 -8.33 -11.46 2.53
CA PHE A 31 -7.56 -10.69 1.56
C PHE A 31 -8.24 -9.35 1.25
N LEU A 32 -9.53 -9.35 0.92
CA LEU A 32 -10.28 -8.15 0.60
C LEU A 32 -10.37 -7.18 1.79
N MET A 33 -10.44 -7.69 3.02
CA MET A 33 -10.35 -6.87 4.22
C MET A 33 -8.99 -6.15 4.27
N TYR A 34 -7.88 -6.87 4.12
CA TYR A 34 -6.55 -6.27 4.13
C TYR A 34 -6.33 -5.30 2.98
N HIS A 35 -6.77 -5.68 1.78
CA HIS A 35 -6.66 -4.87 0.57
C HIS A 35 -7.30 -3.49 0.75
N ARG A 36 -8.43 -3.44 1.46
CA ARG A 36 -9.12 -2.19 1.82
C ARG A 36 -8.44 -1.46 2.98
N LYS A 37 -8.07 -2.16 4.06
CA LYS A 37 -7.47 -1.56 5.26
C LYS A 37 -6.09 -0.94 5.00
N MET A 38 -5.33 -1.53 4.09
CA MET A 38 -3.95 -1.16 3.80
C MET A 38 -3.84 -0.10 2.70
N SER A 39 -4.93 0.13 1.94
CA SER A 39 -4.99 1.17 0.91
C SER A 39 -5.22 2.55 1.53
N ASP A 40 -4.52 3.55 1.01
CA ASP A 40 -4.80 4.96 1.28
C ASP A 40 -5.92 5.45 0.36
N THR A 41 -7.08 4.80 0.48
CA THR A 41 -8.21 5.00 -0.43
C THR A 41 -8.62 6.47 -0.47
N ARG A 42 -8.67 7.03 -1.69
CA ARG A 42 -8.94 8.43 -2.03
C ARG A 42 -7.77 9.39 -1.82
N ALA A 43 -6.55 8.92 -1.52
CA ALA A 43 -5.38 9.80 -1.44
C ALA A 43 -5.17 10.63 -2.73
N GLY A 44 -5.48 10.05 -3.90
CA GLY A 44 -5.51 10.72 -5.20
C GLY A 44 -6.43 11.95 -5.28
N GLY A 45 -7.48 11.98 -4.46
CA GLY A 45 -8.41 13.11 -4.36
C GLY A 45 -7.85 14.32 -3.63
N PHE A 46 -6.80 14.14 -2.82
CA PHE A 46 -6.20 15.22 -2.03
C PHE A 46 -5.00 15.89 -2.71
N ALA A 47 -4.51 15.34 -3.82
CA ALA A 47 -3.44 15.96 -4.58
C ALA A 47 -3.91 17.31 -5.18
N PRO A 48 -3.26 18.44 -4.84
CA PRO A 48 -3.65 19.74 -5.36
C PRO A 48 -3.38 19.81 -6.86
N ARG A 49 -4.44 19.96 -7.64
CA ARG A 49 -4.38 20.00 -9.12
C ARG A 49 -4.08 21.39 -9.68
N ASP A 50 -4.25 22.42 -8.84
CA ASP A 50 -4.19 23.83 -9.15
C ASP A 50 -2.83 24.48 -8.85
N VAL A 51 -1.94 23.80 -8.13
CA VAL A 51 -0.61 24.30 -7.73
C VAL A 51 0.50 24.07 -8.78
N GLY A 52 0.15 23.62 -9.99
CA GLY A 52 1.12 23.37 -11.06
C GLY A 52 2.09 22.20 -10.80
N GLY A 53 1.77 21.33 -9.83
CA GLY A 53 2.55 20.12 -9.54
C GLY A 53 2.14 18.93 -10.41
N GLU A 54 3.05 17.98 -10.58
CA GLU A 54 2.76 16.70 -11.24
C GLU A 54 2.33 15.67 -10.21
N THR A 55 1.36 14.81 -10.56
CA THR A 55 0.95 13.70 -9.70
C THR A 55 1.42 12.39 -10.30
N PHE A 56 2.07 11.57 -9.49
CA PHE A 56 2.53 10.22 -9.84
C PHE A 56 1.84 9.23 -8.91
N ALA A 57 0.84 8.52 -9.42
CA ALA A 57 0.04 7.57 -8.68
C ALA A 57 0.27 6.14 -9.19
N PHE A 58 0.28 5.18 -8.27
CA PHE A 58 0.41 3.76 -8.60
C PHE A 58 -0.97 3.10 -8.61
N PRO A 59 -1.33 2.41 -9.71
CA PRO A 59 -2.65 1.79 -9.80
C PRO A 59 -2.72 0.45 -9.07
N VAL A 60 -1.56 -0.15 -8.78
CA VAL A 60 -1.42 -1.47 -8.16
C VAL A 60 -1.65 -1.44 -6.65
N SER A 61 -2.19 -2.53 -6.14
CA SER A 61 -2.27 -2.77 -4.70
C SER A 61 -0.90 -2.89 -4.07
N ARG A 62 -0.73 -2.25 -2.90
CA ARG A 62 0.50 -2.44 -2.10
C ARG A 62 0.68 -3.86 -1.57
N LEU A 63 -0.39 -4.68 -1.53
CA LEU A 63 -0.28 -6.09 -1.16
C LEU A 63 0.38 -6.93 -2.27
N LEU A 64 0.36 -6.44 -3.51
CA LEU A 64 1.14 -7.03 -4.60
C LEU A 64 2.58 -6.51 -4.57
N CYS A 65 2.74 -5.19 -4.53
CA CYS A 65 4.04 -4.53 -4.46
C CYS A 65 3.88 -3.18 -3.75
N ASP A 66 4.49 -3.06 -2.58
CA ASP A 66 4.57 -1.79 -1.86
C ASP A 66 5.80 -1.00 -2.38
N VAL A 67 5.56 -0.02 -3.24
CA VAL A 67 6.62 0.78 -3.90
C VAL A 67 7.37 1.72 -2.95
N GLU A 68 6.89 1.86 -1.71
CA GLU A 68 7.57 2.59 -0.64
C GLU A 68 8.51 1.70 0.16
N ARG A 69 8.59 0.39 -0.15
CA ARG A 69 9.49 -0.55 0.52
C ARG A 69 10.82 -0.69 -0.19
N PHE A 70 11.92 -0.76 0.57
CA PHE A 70 13.22 -1.10 -0.01
C PHE A 70 13.30 -2.58 -0.42
N ILE A 71 13.86 -2.84 -1.60
CA ILE A 71 14.07 -4.19 -2.14
C ILE A 71 15.01 -5.02 -1.25
N ASP A 72 15.96 -4.36 -0.59
CA ASP A 72 16.98 -5.01 0.25
C ASP A 72 16.49 -5.29 1.69
N GLY A 73 15.25 -4.93 2.03
CA GLY A 73 14.69 -5.15 3.35
C GLY A 73 15.39 -4.38 4.46
N SER A 74 16.22 -3.37 4.14
CA SER A 74 16.98 -2.58 5.11
C SER A 74 16.12 -1.62 5.96
N GLU A 75 14.80 -1.74 5.90
CA GLU A 75 13.90 -0.88 6.63
C GLU A 75 13.92 -1.19 8.13
N THR A 76 14.39 -0.22 8.91
CA THR A 76 14.30 -0.24 10.37
C THR A 76 12.89 -0.49 10.91
N MET A 77 11.85 -0.09 10.15
CA MET A 77 10.44 -0.29 10.48
C MET A 77 9.88 -1.63 9.97
N GLY A 78 10.54 -2.33 9.04
CA GLY A 78 10.12 -3.64 8.55
C GLY A 78 10.11 -4.69 9.66
N ASP A 79 11.15 -4.68 10.50
CA ASP A 79 11.31 -5.63 11.62
C ASP A 79 10.31 -5.42 12.76
N THR A 80 9.77 -4.20 12.91
CA THR A 80 8.89 -3.82 14.04
C THR A 80 7.42 -3.68 13.65
N ALA A 81 7.11 -3.24 12.42
CA ALA A 81 5.73 -3.08 11.97
C ALA A 81 5.05 -4.43 11.67
N TRP A 82 5.78 -5.41 11.10
CA TRP A 82 5.28 -6.79 10.95
C TRP A 82 5.06 -7.45 12.31
N ALA A 83 5.91 -7.17 13.30
CA ALA A 83 5.73 -7.66 14.67
C ALA A 83 4.46 -7.08 15.32
N PHE A 84 4.11 -5.82 15.06
CA PHE A 84 2.87 -5.22 15.56
C PHE A 84 1.62 -5.81 14.89
N ALA A 85 1.64 -5.99 13.57
CA ALA A 85 0.54 -6.61 12.82
C ALA A 85 0.33 -8.08 13.22
N MET A 86 1.40 -8.86 13.37
CA MET A 86 1.33 -10.24 13.87
C MET A 86 0.91 -10.34 15.35
N SER A 87 1.35 -9.39 16.18
CA SER A 87 0.95 -9.30 17.59
C SER A 87 -0.56 -9.04 17.73
N ALA A 88 -1.11 -8.11 16.94
CA ALA A 88 -2.55 -7.87 16.88
C ALA A 88 -3.31 -9.12 16.41
N PHE A 89 -2.78 -9.84 15.41
CA PHE A 89 -3.37 -11.08 14.91
C PHE A 89 -3.40 -12.21 15.95
N MET A 90 -2.36 -12.34 16.78
CA MET A 90 -2.29 -13.36 17.83
C MET A 90 -3.08 -13.00 19.10
N THR A 91 -3.49 -11.74 19.25
CA THR A 91 -4.28 -11.27 20.40
C THR A 91 -5.79 -11.32 20.14
N GLU A 92 -6.22 -11.22 18.88
CA GLU A 92 -7.64 -11.37 18.49
C GLU A 92 -8.10 -12.84 18.38
N GLN A 93 -7.20 -13.81 18.44
CA GLN A 93 -7.52 -15.25 18.44
C GLN A 93 -7.51 -15.91 19.84
N ARG A 94 -7.62 -15.14 20.93
CA ARG A 94 -7.72 -15.66 22.31
C ARG A 94 -9.08 -15.39 22.94
#